data_AF-A0A6I1Z959-F1
#
_entry.id   AF-A0A6I1Z959-F1
#
_cell.length_a   1.000
_cell.length_b   1.000
_cell.length_c   1.000
_cell.angle_alpha   90.00
_cell.angle_beta   90.00
_cell.angle_gamma   90.00
#
_symmetry.space_group_name_H-M   'P 1'
#
loop_
_entity.id
_entity.type
_entity.pdbx_description
1 polymer ?
#
loop_
_entity_poly.entity_id
_entity_poly.type
_entity_poly.pdbx_seq_one_letter_code
_entity_poly.pdbx_strand_id
1 'polypeptide(L)'
;MRQLLPPCYHADVTFTKKQTQVRLEEDVPEAGKAAARARRLDFNRYVERLIIEDTTGTRAAGMAAAQRLIDEHGEFLDDLEQQLDAPFEQRQPGAAA
;
A
#
# COMPACT_ATOMS: atom_id res chain seq x y z
N MET A 1 41.26 -11.52 25.87
CA MET A 1 41.75 -11.55 24.47
C MET A 1 40.78 -10.77 23.60
N ARG A 2 41.19 -9.62 23.08
CA ARG A 2 40.36 -8.74 22.25
C ARG A 2 40.43 -9.28 20.82
N GLN A 3 39.34 -9.84 20.29
CA GLN A 3 39.29 -10.27 18.90
C GLN A 3 39.44 -9.02 18.01
N LEU A 4 40.53 -8.96 17.25
CA LEU A 4 40.80 -7.93 16.25
C LEU A 4 40.02 -8.34 14.99
N LEU A 5 38.81 -7.79 14.81
CA LEU A 5 38.06 -8.02 13.56
C LEU A 5 38.77 -7.29 12.41
N PRO A 6 38.82 -7.88 11.20
CA PRO A 6 39.36 -7.22 10.01
C PRO A 6 38.67 -5.86 9.79
N PRO A 7 39.38 -4.83 9.27
CA PRO A 7 38.87 -3.46 9.15
C PRO A 7 37.62 -3.28 8.27
N CYS A 8 37.19 -4.34 7.58
CA CYS A 8 35.99 -4.40 6.75
C CYS A 8 34.77 -5.04 7.44
N TYR A 9 34.90 -5.56 8.67
CA TYR A 9 33.78 -6.06 9.46
C TYR A 9 33.36 -5.04 10.52
N HIS A 10 32.36 -4.23 10.20
CA HIS A 10 31.68 -3.40 11.19
C HIS A 10 30.92 -4.31 12.18
N ALA A 11 31.29 -4.25 13.45
CA ALA A 11 30.66 -5.01 14.54
C ALA A 11 29.15 -4.74 14.71
N ASP A 12 28.65 -3.65 14.12
CA ASP A 12 27.25 -3.23 14.16
C ASP A 12 26.39 -3.75 13.00
N VAL A 13 26.94 -4.55 12.07
CA VAL A 13 26.12 -5.21 11.03
C VAL A 13 25.46 -6.46 11.61
N THR A 14 24.57 -6.26 12.58
CA THR A 14 23.61 -7.30 12.96
C THR A 14 22.36 -7.12 12.11
N PHE A 15 22.21 -7.95 11.09
CA PHE A 15 21.03 -7.92 10.24
C PHE A 15 19.90 -8.65 10.97
N THR A 16 19.04 -7.91 11.68
CA THR A 16 17.90 -8.48 12.43
C THR A 16 16.87 -9.15 11.50
N LYS A 17 16.86 -8.76 10.22
CA LYS A 17 16.01 -9.35 9.18
C LYS A 17 16.70 -10.58 8.59
N LYS A 18 15.93 -11.60 8.20
CA LYS A 18 16.47 -12.75 7.46
C LYS A 18 16.36 -12.48 5.96
N GLN A 19 17.36 -12.90 5.19
CA GLN A 19 17.30 -12.92 3.73
C GLN A 19 16.83 -14.31 3.27
N THR A 20 15.74 -14.35 2.51
CA THR A 20 15.21 -15.58 1.90
C THR A 20 15.37 -15.49 0.38
N GLN A 21 15.97 -16.51 -0.22
CA GLN A 21 16.07 -16.61 -1.68
C GLN A 21 14.85 -17.37 -2.22
N VAL A 22 14.14 -16.77 -3.18
CA VAL A 22 12.96 -17.36 -3.82
C VAL A 22 13.20 -17.36 -5.33
N ARG A 23 12.87 -18.49 -5.98
CA ARG A 23 12.84 -18.57 -7.45
C ARG A 23 11.44 -18.20 -7.92
N LEU A 24 11.38 -17.29 -8.88
CA LEU A 24 10.14 -16.81 -9.49
C LEU A 24 10.25 -17.03 -11.01
N GLU A 25 9.11 -17.12 -11.66
CA GLU A 25 9.04 -17.08 -13.13
C GLU A 25 9.67 -15.79 -13.65
N GLU A 26 10.21 -15.82 -14.88
CA GLU A 26 11.08 -14.77 -15.42
C GLU A 26 10.47 -13.36 -15.40
N ASP A 27 9.17 -13.25 -15.64
CA ASP A 27 8.43 -11.99 -15.76
C ASP A 27 7.89 -11.46 -14.41
N VAL A 28 7.69 -12.34 -13.44
CA VAL A 28 7.11 -12.02 -12.13
C VAL A 28 7.92 -10.99 -11.34
N PRO A 29 9.27 -11.02 -11.28
CA PRO A 29 10.06 -10.03 -10.58
C PRO A 29 9.84 -8.60 -11.09
N GLU A 30 9.74 -8.41 -12.41
CA GLU A 30 9.56 -7.07 -12.97
C GLU A 30 8.15 -6.52 -12.72
N ALA A 31 7.13 -7.37 -12.88
CA ALA A 31 5.76 -7.03 -12.51
C ALA A 31 5.67 -6.66 -11.02
N GLY A 32 6.30 -7.45 -10.15
CA GLY A 32 6.35 -7.20 -8.71
C GLY A 32 7.07 -5.90 -8.34
N LYS A 33 8.20 -5.58 -8.99
CA LYS A 33 8.89 -4.29 -8.81
C LYS A 33 8.03 -3.12 -9.28
N ALA A 34 7.32 -3.25 -10.39
CA ALA A 34 6.40 -2.22 -10.86
C ALA A 34 5.26 -1.99 -9.86
N ALA A 35 4.66 -3.06 -9.34
CA ALA A 35 3.61 -2.98 -8.32
C ALA A 35 4.08 -2.37 -6.99
N ALA A 36 5.34 -2.63 -6.59
CA ALA A 36 5.97 -2.02 -5.44
C ALA A 36 6.18 -0.51 -5.65
N ARG A 37 6.69 -0.11 -6.82
CA ARG A 37 6.86 1.32 -7.19
C ARG A 37 5.54 2.09 -7.18
N ALA A 38 4.47 1.50 -7.73
CA ALA A 38 3.13 2.11 -7.70
C ALA A 38 2.63 2.39 -6.28
N ARG A 39 3.11 1.62 -5.29
CA ARG A 39 2.77 1.76 -3.87
C ARG A 39 3.85 2.50 -3.06
N ARG A 40 4.89 3.03 -3.72
CA ARG A 40 6.05 3.67 -3.08
C ARG A 40 6.72 2.77 -2.02
N LEU A 41 6.79 1.48 -2.29
CA LEU A 41 7.46 0.48 -1.45
C LEU A 41 8.72 -0.05 -2.16
N ASP A 42 9.73 -0.41 -1.38
CA ASP A 42 10.77 -1.29 -1.88
C ASP A 42 10.21 -2.70 -2.14
N PHE A 43 10.85 -3.44 -3.04
CA PHE A 43 10.34 -4.75 -3.48
C PHE A 43 10.24 -5.75 -2.33
N ASN A 44 11.20 -5.77 -1.41
CA ASN A 44 11.19 -6.71 -0.28
C ASN A 44 10.05 -6.39 0.69
N ARG A 45 9.82 -5.12 1.00
CA ARG A 45 8.70 -4.67 1.84
C ARG A 45 7.35 -4.89 1.18
N TYR A 46 7.28 -4.77 -0.14
CA TYR A 46 6.09 -5.13 -0.90
C TYR A 46 5.77 -6.63 -0.76
N VAL A 47 6.77 -7.49 -0.93
CA VAL A 47 6.61 -8.95 -0.76
C VAL A 47 6.26 -9.30 0.70
N GLU A 48 6.93 -8.70 1.68
CA GLU A 48 6.64 -8.89 3.12
C GLU A 48 5.17 -8.53 3.43
N ARG A 49 4.69 -7.41 2.89
CA ARG A 49 3.30 -6.99 3.06
C ARG A 49 2.31 -7.96 2.40
N LEU A 50 2.61 -8.46 1.20
CA LEU A 50 1.77 -9.46 0.55
C LEU A 50 1.67 -10.75 1.37
N ILE A 51 2.80 -11.24 1.90
CA ILE A 51 2.82 -12.45 2.73
C ILE A 51 2.00 -12.24 4.01
N ILE A 52 2.14 -11.09 4.66
CA ILE A 52 1.33 -10.77 5.85
C ILE A 52 -0.14 -10.75 5.48
N GLU A 53 -0.52 -9.98 4.46
CA GLU A 53 -1.91 -9.85 4.02
C GLU A 53 -2.58 -11.19 3.65
N ASP A 54 -1.80 -12.09 3.04
CA ASP A 54 -2.22 -13.44 2.67
C ASP A 54 -2.38 -14.34 3.91
N THR A 55 -1.39 -14.35 4.80
CA THR A 55 -1.38 -15.24 5.98
C THR A 55 -2.34 -14.80 7.09
N THR A 56 -2.58 -13.50 7.24
CA THR A 56 -3.50 -12.96 8.26
C THR A 56 -4.93 -12.82 7.74
N GLY A 57 -5.15 -12.97 6.43
CA GLY A 57 -6.45 -12.75 5.80
C GLY A 57 -6.94 -11.28 5.82
N THR A 58 -6.10 -10.34 6.26
CA THR A 58 -6.48 -8.92 6.43
C THR A 58 -6.92 -8.30 5.10
N ARG A 59 -6.35 -8.75 3.99
CA ARG A 59 -6.78 -8.30 2.66
C ARG A 59 -8.19 -8.77 2.33
N ALA A 60 -8.51 -10.05 2.54
CA ALA A 60 -9.84 -10.58 2.30
C ALA A 60 -10.88 -9.89 3.20
N ALA A 61 -10.56 -9.73 4.49
CA ALA A 61 -11.41 -9.02 5.44
C ALA A 61 -11.62 -7.55 5.04
N GLY A 62 -10.57 -6.86 4.58
CA GLY A 62 -10.65 -5.49 4.09
C GLY A 62 -11.52 -5.36 2.85
N MET A 63 -11.40 -6.28 1.88
CA MET A 63 -12.25 -6.29 0.69
C MET A 63 -13.71 -6.57 1.05
N ALA A 64 -13.98 -7.51 1.95
CA ALA A 64 -15.33 -7.79 2.43
C ALA A 64 -15.94 -6.59 3.18
N ALA A 65 -15.12 -5.86 3.96
CA ALA A 65 -15.58 -4.63 4.62
C ALA A 65 -15.87 -3.51 3.61
N ALA A 66 -15.01 -3.31 2.61
CA ALA A 66 -15.23 -2.35 1.55
C ALA A 66 -16.48 -2.68 0.72
N GLN A 67 -16.69 -3.96 0.40
CA GLN A 67 -17.88 -4.40 -0.31
C GLN A 67 -19.15 -4.09 0.49
N ARG A 68 -19.17 -4.42 1.79
CA ARG A 68 -20.31 -4.08 2.66
C ARG A 68 -20.58 -2.57 2.71
N LEU A 69 -19.53 -1.75 2.78
CA LEU A 69 -19.68 -0.30 2.73
C LEU A 69 -20.35 0.17 1.44
N ILE A 70 -19.94 -0.38 0.29
CA ILE A 70 -20.53 -0.06 -1.02
C ILE A 70 -21.97 -0.57 -1.09
N ASP A 71 -22.24 -1.78 -0.63
CA ASP A 71 -23.60 -2.35 -0.64
C ASP A 71 -24.55 -1.54 0.24
N GLU A 72 -24.07 -1.02 1.37
CA GLU A 72 -24.88 -0.23 2.33
C GLU A 72 -25.01 1.25 1.94
N HIS A 73 -24.00 1.82 1.28
CA HIS A 73 -23.89 3.27 1.08
C HIS A 73 -23.57 3.71 -0.35
N GLY A 74 -23.57 2.80 -1.32
CA GLY A 74 -23.17 3.06 -2.70
C GLY A 74 -23.92 4.22 -3.34
N GLU A 75 -25.25 4.21 -3.27
CA GLU A 75 -26.08 5.28 -3.84
C GLU A 75 -25.75 6.65 -3.22
N PHE A 76 -25.50 6.69 -1.91
CA PHE A 76 -25.10 7.93 -1.23
C PHE A 76 -23.72 8.43 -1.67
N LEU A 77 -22.75 7.51 -1.84
CA LEU A 77 -21.41 7.85 -2.31
C LEU A 77 -21.43 8.34 -3.76
N ASP A 78 -22.25 7.72 -4.61
CA ASP A 78 -22.42 8.12 -6.01
C ASP A 78 -23.05 9.52 -6.13
N ASP A 79 -24.09 9.81 -5.34
CA ASP A 79 -24.72 11.14 -5.28
C ASP A 79 -23.74 12.21 -4.76
N LEU A 80 -22.86 11.85 -3.83
CA LEU A 80 -21.84 12.73 -3.30
C LEU A 80 -20.75 13.03 -4.35
N GLU A 81 -20.27 12.01 -5.08
CA GLU A 81 -19.31 12.20 -6.18
C GLU A 81 -19.88 13.15 -7.24
N GLN A 82 -21.13 12.97 -7.64
CA GLN A 82 -21.79 13.84 -8.62
C GLN A 82 -21.88 15.31 -8.14
N GLN A 83 -22.15 15.54 -6.86
CA GLN A 83 -22.19 16.89 -6.30
C GLN A 83 -20.80 17.55 -6.21
N LEU A 84 -19.77 16.76 -5.93
CA LEU A 84 -18.39 17.25 -5.85
C LEU A 84 -17.80 17.54 -7.23
N ASP A 85 -18.16 16.75 -8.25
CA ASP A 85 -17.75 16.95 -9.64
C ASP A 85 -18.57 18.03 -10.36
N ALA A 86 -19.71 18.45 -9.78
CA ALA A 86 -20.49 19.55 -10.32
C ALA A 86 -19.68 20.86 -10.26
N PRO A 87 -19.60 21.63 -11.35
CA PRO A 87 -18.93 22.92 -11.32
C PRO A 87 -19.60 23.83 -10.28
N PHE A 88 -18.79 24.49 -9.45
CA PHE A 88 -19.23 25.50 -8.49
C PHE A 88 -19.84 26.71 -9.22
N GLU A 89 -21.09 26.60 -9.67
CA GLU A 89 -21.88 27.73 -10.13
C GLU A 89 -22.19 28.60 -8.90
N GLN A 90 -21.62 29.80 -8.91
CA GLN A 90 -21.66 30.79 -7.84
C GLN A 90 -23.08 31.04 -7.34
N ARG A 91 -23.42 30.50 -6.17
CA ARG A 91 -24.58 30.97 -5.42
C ARG A 91 -24.23 32.29 -4.73
N GLN A 92 -24.34 33.39 -5.47
CA GLN A 92 -24.47 34.73 -4.86
C GLN A 92 -25.95 35.13 -4.84
N PRO A 93 -26.66 35.05 -3.68
CA PRO A 93 -27.86 35.82 -3.47
C PRO A 93 -27.42 37.21 -2.96
N GLY A 94 -26.97 38.06 -3.89
CA GLY A 94 -26.77 39.48 -3.63
C GLY A 94 -28.07 40.25 -3.84
N ALA A 95 -29.08 40.02 -3.00
CA ALA A 95 -30.19 40.96 -2.87
C ALA A 95 -29.73 42.09 -1.93
N ALA A 96 -29.48 43.27 -2.49
CA ALA A 96 -29.39 44.51 -1.74
C ALA A 96 -30.38 45.51 -2.35
N ALA A 97 -30.97 46.28 -1.43
CA ALA A 97 -32.19 47.08 -1.53
C ALA A 97 -32.19 48.21 -2.58
#